data_AF-A0A853R0A9-F1
#
_entry.id   AF-A0A853R0A9-F1
#
_cell.length_a   1.000
_cell.length_b   1.000
_cell.length_c   1.000
_cell.angle_alpha   90.00
_cell.angle_beta   90.00
_cell.angle_gamma   90.00
#
_symmetry.space_group_name_H-M   'P 1'
#
loop_
_entity.id
_entity.type
_entity.pdbx_description
1 polymer ?
#
loop_
_entity_poly.entity_id
_entity_poly.type
_entity_poly.pdbx_seq_one_letter_code
_entity_poly.pdbx_strand_id
1 'polypeptide(L)'
;MKQPLKALVLAISLSCGAIGAYANSLEPLDKEFTLQVLGSGGPISDDLRSSSAEVIWWKGKSKIMIDAGGGAYLRFGQSGSKLEDLDFLGITHFHTDHVADLPALLKGGYFFKREDPLDIAGPQAGSAFPSLSGYMDALFNSKDGAYAYLNGLYDGSDGLFPVTITDVSYKTTTPTKVYQQDGLTIYALGIPHGGVPCLAYRIESDQGVIVISADQNGSNPAFLDFAQGADILVMPMAVHESADEVSAFMHAKPSVIGEIAAKINPKLLVLNHWMGVGLKHKSESTKIIKQFYHGEVIAARDLSSYPMSSVKEITHEL
;
A
#
# COMPACT_ATOMS: atom_id res chain seq x y z
N MET A 1 63.43 38.85 -12.58
CA MET A 1 62.46 37.73 -12.57
C MET A 1 61.66 37.80 -11.28
N LYS A 2 60.33 37.84 -11.39
CA LYS A 2 59.30 37.61 -10.35
C LYS A 2 59.09 38.70 -9.27
N GLN A 3 58.23 39.67 -9.58
CA GLN A 3 57.37 40.31 -8.58
C GLN A 3 56.11 39.44 -8.40
N PRO A 4 55.62 39.19 -7.17
CA PRO A 4 54.41 38.41 -6.97
C PRO A 4 53.18 39.30 -7.17
N LEU A 5 52.33 38.91 -8.13
CA LEU A 5 50.98 39.45 -8.32
C LEU A 5 50.17 39.14 -7.06
N LYS A 6 49.78 40.16 -6.29
CA LYS A 6 48.79 40.00 -5.21
C LYS A 6 47.43 39.79 -5.88
N ALA A 7 46.93 38.57 -5.82
CA ALA A 7 45.58 38.23 -6.26
C ALA A 7 44.55 38.97 -5.41
N LEU A 8 43.79 39.85 -6.04
CA LEU A 8 42.60 40.47 -5.47
C LEU A 8 41.49 39.41 -5.48
N VAL A 9 41.23 38.78 -4.35
CA VAL A 9 40.06 37.91 -4.19
C VAL A 9 38.84 38.81 -4.04
N LEU A 10 38.09 38.96 -5.14
CA LEU A 10 36.78 39.59 -5.14
C LEU A 10 35.80 38.63 -4.46
N ALA A 11 35.53 38.84 -3.17
CA ALA A 11 34.47 38.14 -2.47
C ALA A 11 33.11 38.65 -2.98
N ILE A 12 32.55 37.95 -3.97
CA ILE A 12 31.15 38.12 -4.36
C ILE A 12 30.32 37.51 -3.22
N SER A 13 29.81 38.36 -2.34
CA SER A 13 28.79 37.99 -1.36
C SER A 13 27.49 37.68 -2.11
N LEU A 14 27.27 36.40 -2.45
CA LEU A 14 25.93 35.92 -2.78
C LEU A 14 25.07 36.03 -1.52
N SER A 15 24.32 37.11 -1.43
CA SER A 15 23.11 37.16 -0.61
C SER A 15 22.07 36.25 -1.27
N CYS A 16 22.18 34.94 -1.04
CA CYS A 16 21.05 34.04 -1.26
C CYS A 16 19.94 34.51 -0.32
N GLY A 17 18.96 35.23 -0.86
CA GLY A 17 17.68 35.39 -0.20
C GLY A 17 17.20 34.00 0.17
N ALA A 18 16.99 33.76 1.46
CA ALA A 18 16.36 32.54 1.93
C ALA A 18 14.93 32.52 1.37
N ILE A 19 14.78 31.96 0.17
CA ILE A 19 13.50 31.42 -0.27
C ILE A 19 13.25 30.32 0.75
N GLY A 20 12.38 30.60 1.72
CA GLY A 20 11.91 29.58 2.65
C GLY A 20 11.39 28.44 1.81
N ALA A 21 12.16 27.35 1.74
CA ALA A 21 11.65 26.10 1.24
C ALA A 21 10.59 25.68 2.26
N TYR A 22 9.33 26.05 2.00
CA TYR A 22 8.21 25.48 2.72
C TYR A 22 8.34 23.97 2.54
N ALA A 23 8.64 23.26 3.62
CA ALA A 23 8.63 21.81 3.60
C ALA A 23 7.21 21.41 3.17
N ASN A 24 7.09 20.79 1.99
CA ASN A 24 5.81 20.25 1.57
C ASN A 24 5.34 19.27 2.65
N SER A 25 4.11 19.45 3.13
CA SER A 25 3.52 18.51 4.07
C SER A 25 3.51 17.11 3.46
N LEU A 26 3.88 16.13 4.27
CA LEU A 26 3.80 14.70 3.92
C LEU A 26 2.41 14.13 4.24
N GLU A 27 1.57 14.92 4.91
CA GLU A 27 0.16 14.59 5.15
C GLU A 27 -0.70 14.95 3.92
N PRO A 28 -1.76 14.18 3.62
CA PRO A 28 -2.73 14.56 2.60
C PRO A 28 -3.41 15.89 2.92
N LEU A 29 -3.69 16.67 1.87
CA LEU A 29 -4.48 17.90 1.98
C LEU A 29 -5.97 17.60 2.22
N ASP A 30 -6.49 16.57 1.56
CA ASP A 30 -7.85 16.06 1.74
C ASP A 30 -7.79 14.67 2.39
N LYS A 31 -8.54 14.50 3.48
CA LYS A 31 -8.59 13.29 4.31
C LYS A 31 -10.04 12.76 4.46
N GLU A 32 -10.99 13.24 3.66
CA GLU A 32 -12.41 12.82 3.76
C GLU A 32 -12.63 11.40 3.24
N PHE A 33 -12.11 11.08 2.05
CA PHE A 33 -11.95 9.71 1.56
C PHE A 33 -10.76 9.67 0.60
N THR A 34 -9.59 9.26 1.10
CA THR A 34 -8.33 9.42 0.36
C THR A 34 -7.48 8.17 0.47
N LEU A 35 -7.03 7.64 -0.67
CA LEU A 35 -5.93 6.67 -0.69
C LEU A 35 -4.61 7.43 -0.54
N GLN A 36 -3.79 7.06 0.43
CA GLN A 36 -2.41 7.50 0.52
C GLN A 36 -1.47 6.29 0.45
N VAL A 37 -0.51 6.34 -0.45
CA VAL A 37 0.49 5.30 -0.61
C VAL A 37 1.64 5.63 0.32
N LEU A 38 1.83 4.87 1.40
CA LEU A 38 2.95 5.08 2.33
C LEU A 38 4.27 4.61 1.70
N GLY A 39 4.24 3.43 1.09
CA GLY A 39 5.35 2.84 0.39
C GLY A 39 4.90 2.22 -0.92
N SER A 40 5.71 2.43 -1.95
CA SER A 40 5.35 2.15 -3.34
C SER A 40 6.33 1.22 -4.06
N GLY A 41 7.34 0.71 -3.36
CA GLY A 41 8.32 -0.25 -3.84
C GLY A 41 7.93 -1.69 -3.51
N GLY A 42 8.82 -2.62 -3.85
CA GLY A 42 8.75 -4.03 -3.47
C GLY A 42 9.91 -4.43 -2.54
N PRO A 43 10.62 -5.55 -2.79
CA PRO A 43 11.68 -6.04 -1.91
C PRO A 43 13.07 -5.45 -2.25
N ILE A 44 13.14 -4.47 -3.14
CA ILE A 44 14.38 -3.88 -3.65
C ILE A 44 14.76 -2.67 -2.78
N SER A 45 16.01 -2.61 -2.34
CA SER A 45 16.48 -1.61 -1.35
C SER A 45 17.21 -0.41 -1.94
N ASP A 46 17.59 -0.44 -3.23
CA ASP A 46 18.37 0.61 -3.90
C ASP A 46 17.54 1.53 -4.81
N ASP A 47 16.21 1.43 -4.75
CA ASP A 47 15.29 2.19 -5.60
C ASP A 47 14.66 3.43 -4.92
N LEU A 48 15.08 3.71 -3.68
CA LEU A 48 14.67 4.85 -2.84
C LEU A 48 13.17 4.85 -2.50
N ARG A 49 12.54 3.67 -2.43
CA ARG A 49 11.14 3.51 -2.01
C ARG A 49 11.04 2.65 -0.76
N SER A 50 10.06 2.96 0.08
CA SER A 50 9.55 2.04 1.09
C SER A 50 8.79 0.91 0.40
N SER A 51 8.81 -0.28 0.99
CA SER A 51 8.01 -1.42 0.51
C SER A 51 6.51 -1.17 0.69
N SER A 52 5.68 -2.05 0.11
CA SER A 52 4.23 -1.87 -0.02
C SER A 52 3.53 -1.54 1.30
N ALA A 53 2.80 -0.43 1.30
CA ALA A 53 1.86 -0.05 2.35
C ALA A 53 0.97 1.10 1.89
N GLU A 54 -0.32 1.00 2.17
CA GLU A 54 -1.32 2.02 1.89
C GLU A 54 -2.13 2.37 3.15
N VAL A 55 -2.52 3.63 3.27
CA VAL A 55 -3.48 4.11 4.26
C VAL A 55 -4.69 4.69 3.53
N ILE A 56 -5.88 4.35 4.00
CA ILE A 56 -7.12 4.99 3.55
C ILE A 56 -7.60 5.91 4.66
N TRP A 57 -7.66 7.19 4.32
CA TRP A 57 -8.23 8.23 5.15
C TRP A 57 -9.74 8.25 4.98
N TRP A 58 -10.46 8.36 6.09
CA TRP A 58 -11.91 8.45 6.13
C TRP A 58 -12.32 9.45 7.21
N LYS A 59 -13.10 10.47 6.82
CA LYS A 59 -13.60 11.53 7.72
C LYS A 59 -12.48 12.16 8.58
N GLY A 60 -11.35 12.46 7.96
CA GLY A 60 -10.19 13.10 8.60
C GLY A 60 -9.24 12.17 9.34
N LYS A 61 -9.49 10.86 9.37
CA LYS A 61 -8.73 9.87 10.17
C LYS A 61 -8.14 8.75 9.31
N SER A 62 -6.96 8.25 9.68
CA SER A 62 -6.31 7.09 9.03
C SER A 62 -6.98 5.79 9.47
N LYS A 63 -8.13 5.45 8.85
CA LYS A 63 -9.03 4.39 9.31
C LYS A 63 -8.63 2.98 8.88
N ILE A 64 -7.97 2.84 7.73
CA ILE A 64 -7.61 1.54 7.18
C ILE A 64 -6.15 1.57 6.76
N MET A 65 -5.45 0.45 6.95
CA MET A 65 -4.11 0.20 6.43
C MET A 65 -4.12 -1.11 5.67
N ILE A 66 -3.52 -1.12 4.48
CA ILE A 66 -3.30 -2.34 3.71
C ILE A 66 -1.79 -2.51 3.57
N ASP A 67 -1.31 -3.68 3.98
CA ASP A 67 0.11 -4.04 4.12
C ASP A 67 0.91 -3.16 5.09
N ALA A 68 2.03 -3.71 5.55
CA ALA A 68 2.99 -3.10 6.46
C ALA A 68 4.42 -3.51 6.07
N GLY A 69 4.80 -3.22 4.82
CA GLY A 69 6.13 -3.48 4.30
C GLY A 69 7.26 -2.73 5.00
N GLY A 70 8.51 -3.12 4.73
CA GLY A 70 9.70 -2.45 5.28
C GLY A 70 9.72 -0.94 4.98
N GLY A 71 9.83 -0.13 6.03
CA GLY A 71 9.81 1.34 5.97
C GLY A 71 8.41 1.95 6.19
N ALA A 72 7.35 1.14 6.13
CA ALA A 72 5.98 1.59 6.34
C ALA A 72 5.79 2.22 7.72
N TYR A 73 6.44 1.73 8.78
CA TYR A 73 6.32 2.31 10.12
C TYR A 73 6.76 3.79 10.14
N LEU A 74 7.90 4.10 9.52
CA LEU A 74 8.38 5.48 9.43
C LEU A 74 7.43 6.35 8.59
N ARG A 75 6.96 5.82 7.46
CA ARG A 75 6.06 6.52 6.54
C ARG A 75 4.69 6.76 7.16
N PHE A 76 4.18 5.83 7.96
CA PHE A 76 2.95 5.95 8.72
C PHE A 76 3.00 7.19 9.62
N GLY A 77 4.05 7.33 10.43
CA GLY A 77 4.24 8.53 11.25
C GLY A 77 4.42 9.82 10.43
N GLN A 78 5.19 9.79 9.34
CA GLN A 78 5.39 10.95 8.46
C GLN A 78 4.10 11.44 7.78
N SER A 79 3.16 10.53 7.50
CA SER A 79 1.87 10.85 6.91
C SER A 79 0.90 11.54 7.88
N GLY A 80 1.25 11.61 9.17
CA GLY A 80 0.35 12.06 10.23
C GLY A 80 -0.68 11.00 10.64
N SER A 81 -0.56 9.77 10.15
CA SER A 81 -1.42 8.66 10.53
C SER A 81 -1.24 8.30 12.00
N LYS A 82 -2.32 7.81 12.61
CA LYS A 82 -2.39 7.46 14.02
C LYS A 82 -2.94 6.06 14.18
N LEU A 83 -2.26 5.24 14.97
CA LEU A 83 -2.70 3.88 15.23
C LEU A 83 -3.98 3.87 16.10
N GLU A 84 -4.21 4.94 16.86
CA GLU A 84 -5.44 5.22 17.61
C GLU A 84 -6.67 5.33 16.71
N ASP A 85 -6.48 5.77 15.47
CA ASP A 85 -7.57 5.99 14.52
C ASP A 85 -7.88 4.76 13.66
N LEU A 86 -6.96 3.79 13.58
CA LEU A 86 -7.01 2.65 12.67
C LEU A 86 -8.06 1.63 13.09
N ASP A 87 -9.09 1.38 12.31
CA ASP A 87 -10.12 0.38 12.65
C ASP A 87 -9.80 -0.99 12.02
N PHE A 88 -9.14 -1.00 10.85
CA PHE A 88 -8.84 -2.21 10.09
C PHE A 88 -7.42 -2.22 9.52
N LEU A 89 -6.75 -3.38 9.58
CA LEU A 89 -5.49 -3.67 8.91
C LEU A 89 -5.60 -4.94 8.05
N GLY A 90 -5.45 -4.79 6.74
CA GLY A 90 -5.41 -5.93 5.82
C GLY A 90 -3.99 -6.29 5.44
N ILE A 91 -3.60 -7.56 5.55
CA ILE A 91 -2.37 -8.10 4.96
C ILE A 91 -2.73 -8.83 3.67
N THR A 92 -2.13 -8.44 2.56
CA THR A 92 -2.35 -9.06 1.25
C THR A 92 -1.71 -10.44 1.21
N HIS A 93 -0.44 -10.55 1.61
CA HIS A 93 0.32 -11.79 1.69
C HIS A 93 1.57 -11.68 2.57
N PHE A 94 2.23 -12.83 2.80
CA PHE A 94 3.38 -12.93 3.71
C PHE A 94 4.75 -12.92 3.00
N HIS A 95 4.90 -12.15 1.92
CA HIS A 95 6.23 -11.70 1.53
C HIS A 95 6.69 -10.58 2.47
N THR A 96 8.00 -10.50 2.72
CA THR A 96 8.57 -9.61 3.73
C THR A 96 8.31 -8.14 3.44
N ASP A 97 8.30 -7.76 2.16
CA ASP A 97 8.01 -6.41 1.68
C ASP A 97 6.54 -6.00 1.81
N HIS A 98 5.67 -6.87 2.34
CA HIS A 98 4.27 -6.56 2.65
C HIS A 98 3.95 -6.61 4.14
N VAL A 99 4.83 -7.12 5.00
CA VAL A 99 4.47 -7.40 6.41
C VAL A 99 5.58 -7.10 7.44
N ALA A 100 6.82 -6.86 7.01
CA ALA A 100 7.97 -6.78 7.92
C ALA A 100 7.84 -5.73 9.05
N ASP A 101 7.13 -4.63 8.82
CA ASP A 101 6.96 -3.56 9.79
C ASP A 101 5.71 -3.73 10.67
N LEU A 102 4.89 -4.78 10.48
CA LEU A 102 3.69 -5.01 11.31
C LEU A 102 4.02 -5.05 12.82
N PRO A 103 5.06 -5.74 13.31
CA PRO A 103 5.39 -5.73 14.74
C PRO A 103 5.81 -4.35 15.24
N ALA A 104 6.54 -3.58 14.42
CA ALA A 104 6.97 -2.24 14.77
C ALA A 104 5.77 -1.28 14.86
N LEU A 105 4.80 -1.43 13.97
CA LEU A 105 3.55 -0.68 14.03
C LEU A 105 2.74 -1.01 15.28
N LEU A 106 2.47 -2.30 15.54
CA LEU A 106 1.67 -2.74 16.68
C LEU A 106 2.33 -2.42 18.04
N LYS A 107 3.66 -2.38 18.10
CA LYS A 107 4.42 -1.89 19.27
C LYS A 107 4.01 -0.46 19.67
N GLY A 108 3.54 0.35 18.72
CA GLY A 108 3.02 1.69 18.98
C GLY A 108 1.92 1.73 20.04
N GLY A 109 1.17 0.64 20.21
CA GLY A 109 0.07 0.51 21.19
C GLY A 109 0.44 0.85 22.63
N TYR A 110 1.71 0.68 23.03
CA TYR A 110 2.17 1.02 24.38
C TYR A 110 2.14 2.52 24.70
N PHE A 111 2.08 3.39 23.68
CA PHE A 111 2.29 4.82 23.83
C PHE A 111 1.02 5.65 23.79
N PHE A 112 -0.15 5.00 23.69
CA PHE A 112 -1.45 5.65 23.71
C PHE A 112 -2.49 4.76 24.40
N LYS A 113 -3.67 5.32 24.65
CA LYS A 113 -4.79 4.56 25.19
C LYS A 113 -5.81 4.30 24.10
N ARG A 114 -6.11 3.03 23.89
CA ARG A 114 -7.13 2.51 22.98
C ARG A 114 -7.75 1.30 23.65
N GLU A 115 -9.08 1.23 23.67
CA GLU A 115 -9.82 0.07 24.18
C GLU A 115 -10.49 -0.71 23.06
N ASP A 116 -10.88 -0.01 21.98
CA ASP A 116 -11.49 -0.65 20.82
C ASP A 116 -10.50 -1.61 20.13
N PRO A 117 -10.93 -2.83 19.77
CA PRO A 117 -10.08 -3.75 19.04
C PRO A 117 -9.62 -3.19 17.69
N LEU A 118 -8.47 -3.65 17.20
CA LEU A 118 -8.07 -3.50 15.80
C LEU A 118 -8.40 -4.79 15.04
N ASP A 119 -9.24 -4.70 14.01
CA ASP A 119 -9.53 -5.83 13.14
C ASP A 119 -8.37 -6.04 12.17
N ILE A 120 -7.81 -7.25 12.13
CA ILE A 120 -6.74 -7.63 11.22
C ILE A 120 -7.19 -8.83 10.39
N ALA A 121 -7.13 -8.71 9.07
CA ALA A 121 -7.41 -9.81 8.16
C ALA A 121 -6.20 -10.11 7.26
N GLY A 122 -6.02 -11.39 6.92
CA GLY A 122 -4.94 -11.84 6.07
C GLY A 122 -5.19 -13.26 5.56
N PRO A 123 -4.35 -13.78 4.66
CA PRO A 123 -4.63 -15.06 4.03
C PRO A 123 -4.47 -16.24 5.01
N GLN A 124 -5.24 -17.30 4.74
CA GLN A 124 -4.97 -18.63 5.27
C GLN A 124 -3.60 -19.15 4.80
N ALA A 125 -3.05 -20.09 5.57
CA ALA A 125 -1.76 -20.71 5.27
C ALA A 125 -1.77 -21.45 3.91
N GLY A 126 -0.60 -21.50 3.28
CA GLY A 126 -0.41 -22.25 2.04
C GLY A 126 1.04 -22.25 1.60
N SER A 127 1.46 -23.37 0.99
CA SER A 127 2.87 -23.59 0.60
C SER A 127 3.80 -23.41 1.81
N ALA A 128 4.78 -22.51 1.74
CA ALA A 128 5.69 -22.18 2.84
C ALA A 128 5.22 -21.00 3.70
N PHE A 129 4.05 -20.43 3.42
CA PHE A 129 3.56 -19.21 4.06
C PHE A 129 2.60 -19.53 5.22
N PRO A 130 2.70 -18.81 6.36
CA PRO A 130 1.79 -18.97 7.48
C PRO A 130 0.40 -18.42 7.13
N SER A 131 -0.59 -18.71 7.97
CA SER A 131 -1.81 -17.90 8.02
C SER A 131 -1.53 -16.60 8.79
N LEU A 132 -2.48 -15.65 8.80
CA LEU A 132 -2.36 -14.49 9.67
C LEU A 132 -2.29 -14.90 11.15
N SER A 133 -3.16 -15.78 11.61
CA SER A 133 -3.09 -16.26 13.00
C SER A 133 -1.73 -16.93 13.30
N GLY A 134 -1.22 -17.76 12.38
CA GLY A 134 0.07 -18.42 12.54
C GLY A 134 1.25 -17.44 12.54
N TYR A 135 1.19 -16.39 11.72
CA TYR A 135 2.20 -15.33 11.71
C TYR A 135 2.18 -14.52 13.02
N MET A 136 0.99 -14.15 13.49
CA MET A 136 0.81 -13.46 14.77
C MET A 136 1.31 -14.32 15.94
N ASP A 137 1.03 -15.62 15.94
CA ASP A 137 1.51 -16.55 16.98
C ASP A 137 3.04 -16.65 16.98
N ALA A 138 3.67 -16.80 15.80
CA ALA A 138 5.13 -16.86 15.69
C ALA A 138 5.83 -15.59 16.23
N LEU A 139 5.13 -14.45 16.20
CA LEU A 139 5.64 -13.19 16.69
C LEU A 139 5.30 -12.94 18.17
N PHE A 140 4.07 -13.20 18.59
CA PHE A 140 3.52 -12.64 19.83
C PHE A 140 3.06 -13.71 20.83
N ASN A 141 3.20 -15.00 20.53
CA ASN A 141 2.90 -16.04 21.52
C ASN A 141 3.73 -15.85 22.79
N SER A 142 3.09 -15.95 23.96
CA SER A 142 3.73 -15.70 25.25
C SER A 142 4.86 -16.68 25.61
N LYS A 143 4.91 -17.86 24.98
CA LYS A 143 5.87 -18.93 25.30
C LYS A 143 7.15 -18.84 24.47
N ASP A 144 7.02 -18.62 23.17
CA ASP A 144 8.10 -18.75 22.20
C ASP A 144 8.05 -17.72 21.05
N GLY A 145 7.13 -16.75 21.10
CA GLY A 145 7.04 -15.68 20.10
C GLY A 145 8.29 -14.78 20.11
N ALA A 146 8.76 -14.39 18.92
CA ALA A 146 9.95 -13.53 18.77
C ALA A 146 9.85 -12.19 19.54
N TYR A 147 8.63 -11.70 19.73
CA TYR A 147 8.25 -10.51 20.47
C TYR A 147 7.17 -10.84 21.50
N ALA A 148 7.33 -11.92 22.27
CA ALA A 148 6.37 -12.39 23.29
C ALA A 148 5.91 -11.31 24.29
N TYR A 149 6.68 -10.24 24.51
CA TYR A 149 6.26 -9.11 25.34
C TYR A 149 5.10 -8.29 24.74
N LEU A 150 4.73 -8.52 23.49
CA LEU A 150 3.55 -7.95 22.82
C LEU A 150 2.33 -8.87 22.92
N ASN A 151 2.37 -9.94 23.72
CA ASN A 151 1.26 -10.90 23.83
C ASN A 151 -0.07 -10.27 24.28
N GLY A 152 -0.04 -9.16 25.03
CA GLY A 152 -1.25 -8.43 25.40
C GLY A 152 -2.07 -7.89 24.22
N LEU A 153 -1.55 -7.96 22.98
CA LEU A 153 -2.36 -7.75 21.78
C LEU A 153 -3.52 -8.76 21.65
N TYR A 154 -3.45 -9.94 22.24
CA TYR A 154 -4.54 -10.93 22.12
C TYR A 154 -5.75 -10.66 23.02
N ASP A 155 -5.55 -9.95 24.14
CA ASP A 155 -6.58 -9.76 25.16
C ASP A 155 -6.68 -8.33 25.72
N GLY A 156 -5.83 -7.41 25.26
CA GLY A 156 -5.75 -6.04 25.77
C GLY A 156 -5.00 -5.90 27.10
N SER A 157 -4.19 -6.89 27.51
CA SER A 157 -3.36 -6.79 28.71
C SER A 157 -2.13 -5.89 28.51
N ASP A 158 -1.39 -5.66 29.61
CA ASP A 158 -0.05 -5.05 29.59
C ASP A 158 0.03 -3.64 28.96
N GLY A 159 -1.09 -2.91 28.96
CA GLY A 159 -1.17 -1.57 28.37
C GLY A 159 -1.26 -1.57 26.85
N LEU A 160 -1.66 -2.69 26.25
CA LEU A 160 -1.96 -2.83 24.82
C LEU A 160 -3.48 -2.86 24.60
N PHE A 161 -3.88 -2.77 23.33
CA PHE A 161 -5.26 -2.93 22.89
C PHE A 161 -5.41 -4.30 22.21
N PRO A 162 -6.60 -4.93 22.28
CA PRO A 162 -6.81 -6.22 21.65
C PRO A 162 -6.84 -6.12 20.12
N VAL A 163 -6.42 -7.19 19.44
CA VAL A 163 -6.59 -7.37 17.99
C VAL A 163 -7.56 -8.51 17.72
N THR A 164 -8.41 -8.34 16.72
CA THR A 164 -9.30 -9.40 16.23
C THR A 164 -8.71 -9.95 14.93
N ILE A 165 -8.39 -11.24 14.90
CA ILE A 165 -7.68 -11.87 13.76
C ILE A 165 -8.65 -12.66 12.90
N THR A 166 -8.63 -12.41 11.59
CA THR A 166 -9.42 -13.13 10.58
C THR A 166 -8.54 -13.75 9.50
N ASP A 167 -8.45 -15.07 9.49
CA ASP A 167 -7.83 -15.84 8.40
C ASP A 167 -8.81 -16.01 7.23
N VAL A 168 -8.50 -15.42 6.08
CA VAL A 168 -9.34 -15.41 4.89
C VAL A 168 -8.88 -16.44 3.87
N SER A 169 -9.82 -17.21 3.31
CA SER A 169 -9.47 -18.18 2.28
C SER A 169 -9.14 -17.51 0.93
N TYR A 170 -7.90 -17.70 0.46
CA TYR A 170 -7.43 -17.22 -0.84
C TYR A 170 -7.80 -18.16 -2.02
N LYS A 171 -8.47 -19.29 -1.73
CA LYS A 171 -8.80 -20.31 -2.75
C LYS A 171 -10.21 -20.16 -3.31
N THR A 172 -11.01 -19.27 -2.74
CA THR A 172 -12.40 -19.06 -3.14
C THR A 172 -12.49 -17.90 -4.12
N THR A 173 -13.44 -18.00 -5.06
CA THR A 173 -13.78 -16.91 -6.00
C THR A 173 -14.87 -15.99 -5.44
N THR A 174 -15.37 -16.27 -4.23
CA THR A 174 -16.38 -15.46 -3.56
C THR A 174 -15.69 -14.48 -2.60
N PRO A 175 -15.91 -13.17 -2.73
CA PRO A 175 -15.34 -12.20 -1.80
C PRO A 175 -15.81 -12.45 -0.36
N THR A 176 -14.88 -12.38 0.59
CA THR A 176 -15.18 -12.45 2.02
C THR A 176 -15.27 -11.04 2.58
N LYS A 177 -16.39 -10.69 3.22
CA LYS A 177 -16.51 -9.43 3.96
C LYS A 177 -15.68 -9.54 5.24
N VAL A 178 -14.70 -8.66 5.40
CA VAL A 178 -13.73 -8.68 6.51
C VAL A 178 -13.92 -7.53 7.49
N TYR A 179 -14.64 -6.49 7.09
CA TYR A 179 -14.95 -5.35 7.96
C TYR A 179 -16.22 -4.64 7.50
N GLN A 180 -17.02 -4.14 8.43
CA GLN A 180 -18.18 -3.29 8.14
C GLN A 180 -18.56 -2.41 9.34
N GLN A 181 -18.18 -1.14 9.29
CA GLN A 181 -18.52 -0.14 10.31
C GLN A 181 -18.29 1.28 9.77
N ASP A 182 -18.93 2.28 10.38
CA ASP A 182 -18.78 3.72 10.06
C ASP A 182 -18.96 4.08 8.56
N GLY A 183 -19.86 3.37 7.87
CA GLY A 183 -20.12 3.58 6.44
C GLY A 183 -19.06 2.98 5.51
N LEU A 184 -18.06 2.27 6.05
CA LEU A 184 -17.07 1.52 5.30
C LEU A 184 -17.45 0.04 5.28
N THR A 185 -17.31 -0.60 4.13
CA THR A 185 -17.35 -2.07 4.01
C THR A 185 -16.10 -2.53 3.26
N ILE A 186 -15.42 -3.55 3.79
CA ILE A 186 -14.20 -4.10 3.19
C ILE A 186 -14.40 -5.56 2.86
N TYR A 187 -14.03 -5.92 1.64
CA TYR A 187 -14.01 -7.28 1.14
C TYR A 187 -12.60 -7.70 0.76
N ALA A 188 -12.29 -8.97 0.98
CA ALA A 188 -11.07 -9.61 0.54
C ALA A 188 -11.39 -10.72 -0.49
N LEU A 189 -10.56 -10.84 -1.53
CA LEU A 189 -10.67 -11.88 -2.56
C LEU A 189 -9.31 -12.53 -2.81
N GLY A 190 -9.29 -13.87 -2.94
CA GLY A 190 -8.10 -14.60 -3.37
C GLY A 190 -7.63 -14.24 -4.79
N ILE A 191 -6.36 -13.91 -4.94
CA ILE A 191 -5.75 -13.53 -6.22
C ILE A 191 -4.47 -14.32 -6.53
N PRO A 192 -4.14 -14.54 -7.82
CA PRO A 192 -3.06 -15.43 -8.21
C PRO A 192 -1.71 -14.72 -8.14
N HIS A 193 -0.90 -15.11 -7.16
CA HIS A 193 0.49 -14.66 -6.97
C HIS A 193 1.44 -15.86 -6.97
N GLY A 194 1.43 -16.61 -8.07
CA GLY A 194 2.06 -17.93 -8.16
C GLY A 194 1.62 -18.89 -7.07
N GLY A 195 2.57 -19.38 -6.26
CA GLY A 195 2.31 -20.32 -5.15
C GLY A 195 1.97 -19.66 -3.80
N VAL A 196 1.86 -18.33 -3.78
CA VAL A 196 1.72 -17.53 -2.55
C VAL A 196 0.23 -17.30 -2.25
N PRO A 197 -0.23 -17.58 -1.01
CA PRO A 197 -1.54 -17.12 -0.54
C PRO A 197 -1.62 -15.59 -0.60
N CYS A 198 -2.49 -15.06 -1.47
CA CYS A 198 -2.58 -13.61 -1.69
C CYS A 198 -4.03 -13.14 -1.79
N LEU A 199 -4.30 -11.95 -1.25
CA LEU A 199 -5.61 -11.32 -1.20
C LEU A 199 -5.58 -9.93 -1.80
N ALA A 200 -6.56 -9.62 -2.64
CA ALA A 200 -6.93 -8.26 -2.99
C ALA A 200 -7.95 -7.71 -2.00
N TYR A 201 -7.96 -6.39 -1.79
CA TYR A 201 -8.93 -5.71 -0.92
C TYR A 201 -9.77 -4.70 -1.69
N ARG A 202 -11.06 -4.67 -1.41
CA ARG A 202 -12.03 -3.70 -1.93
C ARG A 202 -12.64 -2.95 -0.76
N ILE A 203 -12.53 -1.63 -0.79
CA ILE A 203 -13.01 -0.71 0.23
C ILE A 203 -14.13 0.11 -0.38
N GLU A 204 -15.33 -0.02 0.17
CA GLU A 204 -16.53 0.66 -0.29
C GLU A 204 -17.02 1.67 0.75
N SER A 205 -17.47 2.83 0.27
CA SER A 205 -18.22 3.84 1.03
C SER A 205 -19.33 4.46 0.18
N ASP A 206 -20.13 5.34 0.77
CA ASP A 206 -21.07 6.20 0.03
C ASP A 206 -20.35 7.22 -0.88
N GLN A 207 -19.06 7.47 -0.63
CA GLN A 207 -18.25 8.36 -1.45
C GLN A 207 -17.57 7.66 -2.62
N GLY A 208 -17.45 6.33 -2.65
CA GLY A 208 -16.87 5.62 -3.79
C GLY A 208 -16.20 4.30 -3.42
N VAL A 209 -15.43 3.77 -4.36
CA VAL A 209 -14.80 2.45 -4.25
C VAL A 209 -13.30 2.53 -4.55
N ILE A 210 -12.49 1.99 -3.64
CA ILE A 210 -11.05 1.80 -3.82
C ILE A 210 -10.76 0.30 -3.84
N VAL A 211 -10.03 -0.17 -4.86
CA VAL A 211 -9.61 -1.57 -4.97
C VAL A 211 -8.08 -1.63 -5.00
N ILE A 212 -7.51 -2.37 -4.05
CA ILE A 212 -6.09 -2.70 -4.01
C ILE A 212 -5.94 -4.12 -4.52
N SER A 213 -5.39 -4.28 -5.71
CA SER A 213 -5.33 -5.57 -6.40
C SER A 213 -4.38 -6.57 -5.78
N ALA A 214 -3.45 -6.08 -4.95
CA ALA A 214 -2.24 -6.77 -4.51
C ALA A 214 -1.41 -7.33 -5.68
N ASP A 215 -0.33 -8.03 -5.35
CA ASP A 215 0.54 -8.67 -6.32
C ASP A 215 -0.17 -9.83 -7.03
N GLN A 216 -0.48 -9.65 -8.32
CA GLN A 216 -1.12 -10.70 -9.13
C GLN A 216 -0.64 -10.74 -10.57
N ASN A 217 -0.81 -11.91 -11.19
CA ASN A 217 -0.56 -12.14 -12.61
C ASN A 217 -1.76 -11.88 -13.54
N GLY A 218 -2.94 -11.57 -12.99
CA GLY A 218 -4.15 -11.26 -13.76
C GLY A 218 -4.94 -12.47 -14.30
N SER A 219 -4.58 -13.70 -13.90
CA SER A 219 -5.23 -14.93 -14.42
C SER A 219 -6.57 -15.29 -13.77
N ASN A 220 -6.97 -14.63 -12.68
CA ASN A 220 -8.24 -14.92 -11.99
C ASN A 220 -9.37 -14.03 -12.53
N PRO A 221 -10.32 -14.55 -13.33
CA PRO A 221 -11.40 -13.76 -13.88
C PRO A 221 -12.35 -13.19 -12.81
N ALA A 222 -12.46 -13.82 -11.64
CA ALA A 222 -13.30 -13.32 -10.54
C ALA A 222 -12.81 -11.96 -10.02
N PHE A 223 -11.54 -11.61 -10.25
CA PHE A 223 -11.02 -10.29 -9.91
C PHE A 223 -11.70 -9.17 -10.71
N LEU A 224 -12.11 -9.44 -11.96
CA LEU A 224 -12.79 -8.43 -12.79
C LEU A 224 -14.13 -8.04 -12.18
N ASP A 225 -14.95 -9.02 -11.80
CA ASP A 225 -16.25 -8.79 -11.14
C ASP A 225 -16.06 -8.11 -9.79
N PHE A 226 -15.05 -8.55 -9.02
CA PHE A 226 -14.72 -7.96 -7.73
C PHE A 226 -14.28 -6.50 -7.84
N ALA A 227 -13.50 -6.15 -8.86
CA ALA A 227 -12.99 -4.80 -9.05
C ALA A 227 -13.94 -3.90 -9.84
N GLN A 228 -15.03 -4.44 -10.41
CA GLN A 228 -15.98 -3.68 -11.22
C GLN A 228 -16.51 -2.45 -10.46
N GLY A 229 -16.52 -1.31 -11.16
CA GLY A 229 -17.00 -0.04 -10.59
C GLY A 229 -16.04 0.61 -9.59
N ALA A 230 -14.79 0.17 -9.51
CA ALA A 230 -13.76 0.89 -8.76
C ALA A 230 -13.60 2.32 -9.29
N ASP A 231 -13.61 3.31 -8.41
CA ASP A 231 -13.18 4.67 -8.77
C ASP A 231 -11.65 4.73 -8.84
N ILE A 232 -10.98 4.13 -7.84
CA ILE A 232 -9.53 3.97 -7.80
C ILE A 232 -9.20 2.48 -7.84
N LEU A 233 -8.42 2.08 -8.85
CA LEU A 233 -7.82 0.75 -8.93
C LEU A 233 -6.31 0.88 -8.73
N VAL A 234 -5.76 0.21 -7.73
CA VAL A 234 -4.32 0.11 -7.48
C VAL A 234 -3.82 -1.21 -8.05
N MET A 235 -2.83 -1.16 -8.94
CA MET A 235 -2.21 -2.33 -9.56
C MET A 235 -0.68 -2.27 -9.46
N PRO A 236 -0.01 -3.42 -9.20
CA PRO A 236 1.44 -3.51 -9.07
C PRO A 236 2.15 -3.36 -10.43
N MET A 237 3.31 -2.72 -10.41
CA MET A 237 4.22 -2.58 -11.56
C MET A 237 5.57 -3.22 -11.28
N ALA A 238 5.54 -4.53 -11.04
CA ALA A 238 6.72 -5.32 -10.69
C ALA A 238 7.61 -5.65 -11.90
N VAL A 239 7.01 -5.95 -13.05
CA VAL A 239 7.70 -6.52 -14.22
C VAL A 239 7.54 -5.68 -15.48
N HIS A 240 8.38 -5.96 -16.49
CA HIS A 240 8.27 -5.37 -17.83
C HIS A 240 7.57 -6.33 -18.81
N GLU A 241 7.24 -5.86 -20.01
CA GLU A 241 6.46 -6.63 -20.99
C GLU A 241 7.12 -7.94 -21.42
N SER A 242 8.44 -7.92 -21.60
CA SER A 242 9.20 -9.11 -22.00
C SER A 242 9.66 -9.96 -20.81
N ALA A 243 9.02 -9.82 -19.64
CA ALA A 243 9.32 -10.64 -18.48
C ALA A 243 9.22 -12.13 -18.80
N ASP A 244 10.12 -12.90 -18.19
CA ASP A 244 10.16 -14.35 -18.30
C ASP A 244 8.93 -15.02 -17.68
N GLU A 245 8.78 -16.32 -17.92
CA GLU A 245 7.61 -17.08 -17.47
C GLU A 245 7.47 -17.11 -15.94
N VAL A 246 8.59 -17.12 -15.20
CA VAL A 246 8.58 -17.16 -13.72
C VAL A 246 8.06 -15.83 -13.17
N SER A 247 8.57 -14.72 -13.68
CA SER A 247 8.14 -13.38 -13.29
C SER A 247 6.69 -13.12 -13.70
N ALA A 248 6.29 -13.56 -14.90
CA ALA A 248 4.92 -13.45 -15.40
C ALA A 248 3.93 -14.39 -14.69
N PHE A 249 4.42 -15.49 -14.09
CA PHE A 249 3.62 -16.35 -13.23
C PHE A 249 3.27 -15.69 -11.90
N MET A 250 4.10 -14.77 -11.41
CA MET A 250 3.88 -14.05 -10.15
C MET A 250 3.17 -12.71 -10.36
N HIS A 251 3.50 -11.97 -11.42
CA HIS A 251 3.03 -10.60 -11.65
C HIS A 251 2.53 -10.36 -13.07
N ALA A 252 1.57 -9.45 -13.18
CA ALA A 252 0.96 -9.08 -14.45
C ALA A 252 1.94 -8.26 -15.29
N LYS A 253 2.01 -8.57 -16.58
CA LYS A 253 2.72 -7.75 -17.57
C LYS A 253 1.97 -6.42 -17.78
N PRO A 254 2.65 -5.35 -18.24
CA PRO A 254 2.01 -4.08 -18.59
C PRO A 254 0.79 -4.23 -19.52
N SER A 255 0.86 -5.09 -20.54
CA SER A 255 -0.28 -5.39 -21.41
C SER A 255 -1.48 -5.97 -20.65
N VAL A 256 -1.24 -6.95 -19.78
CA VAL A 256 -2.27 -7.57 -18.92
C VAL A 256 -2.90 -6.56 -17.96
N ILE A 257 -2.09 -5.67 -17.37
CA ILE A 257 -2.59 -4.58 -16.52
C ILE A 257 -3.50 -3.65 -17.34
N GLY A 258 -3.09 -3.28 -18.56
CA GLY A 258 -3.89 -2.48 -19.48
C GLY A 258 -5.23 -3.14 -19.84
N GLU A 259 -5.24 -4.44 -20.14
CA GLU A 259 -6.46 -5.20 -20.44
C GLU A 259 -7.40 -5.31 -19.22
N ILE A 260 -6.86 -5.55 -18.03
CA ILE A 260 -7.63 -5.57 -16.78
C ILE A 260 -8.26 -4.20 -16.53
N ALA A 261 -7.47 -3.13 -16.61
CA ALA A 261 -7.95 -1.77 -16.41
C ALA A 261 -8.99 -1.37 -17.46
N ALA A 262 -8.84 -1.77 -18.72
CA ALA A 262 -9.83 -1.53 -19.76
C ALA A 262 -11.18 -2.23 -19.48
N LYS A 263 -11.15 -3.45 -18.93
CA LYS A 263 -12.36 -4.21 -18.57
C LYS A 263 -13.07 -3.64 -17.34
N ILE A 264 -12.30 -3.27 -16.30
CA ILE A 264 -12.84 -2.68 -15.07
C ILE A 264 -13.31 -1.24 -15.31
N ASN A 265 -12.59 -0.51 -16.16
CA ASN A 265 -12.76 0.90 -16.48
C ASN A 265 -12.81 1.79 -15.22
N PRO A 266 -11.76 1.80 -14.37
CA PRO A 266 -11.72 2.67 -13.21
C PRO A 266 -11.63 4.14 -13.64
N LYS A 267 -11.91 5.08 -12.73
CA LYS A 267 -11.68 6.51 -13.02
C LYS A 267 -10.19 6.85 -12.97
N LEU A 268 -9.48 6.22 -12.03
CA LEU A 268 -8.04 6.36 -11.84
C LEU A 268 -7.38 5.00 -11.66
N LEU A 269 -6.39 4.70 -12.50
CA LEU A 269 -5.47 3.58 -12.32
C LEU A 269 -4.20 4.09 -11.62
N VAL A 270 -3.95 3.63 -10.39
CA VAL A 270 -2.74 3.92 -9.63
C VAL A 270 -1.78 2.75 -9.73
N LEU A 271 -0.60 2.98 -10.28
CA LEU A 271 0.45 1.98 -10.41
C LEU A 271 1.37 2.04 -9.17
N ASN A 272 1.41 0.96 -8.38
CA ASN A 272 2.24 0.82 -7.17
C ASN A 272 3.26 -0.34 -7.31
N HIS A 273 3.79 -0.83 -6.18
CA HIS A 273 4.67 -1.99 -6.07
C HIS A 273 5.74 -2.05 -7.17
N TRP A 274 6.50 -0.98 -7.26
CA TRP A 274 7.52 -0.83 -8.27
C TRP A 274 8.77 -1.62 -7.87
N MET A 275 9.02 -2.76 -8.50
CA MET A 275 10.34 -3.40 -8.39
C MET A 275 11.36 -2.64 -9.26
N GLY A 276 12.66 -2.82 -8.98
CA GLY A 276 13.73 -2.12 -9.69
C GLY A 276 13.67 -2.24 -11.23
N VAL A 277 13.23 -3.39 -11.77
CA VAL A 277 13.01 -3.56 -13.21
C VAL A 277 11.79 -2.77 -13.70
N GLY A 278 10.66 -2.86 -12.99
CA GLY A 278 9.47 -2.06 -13.28
C GLY A 278 9.76 -0.56 -13.32
N LEU A 279 10.60 -0.05 -12.41
CA LEU A 279 11.02 1.37 -12.41
C LEU A 279 11.86 1.74 -13.63
N LYS A 280 12.83 0.90 -14.00
CA LYS A 280 13.67 1.13 -15.18
C LYS A 280 12.83 1.21 -16.46
N HIS A 281 11.76 0.42 -16.54
CA HIS A 281 10.86 0.37 -17.70
C HIS A 281 9.59 1.22 -17.55
N LYS A 282 9.47 2.05 -16.50
CA LYS A 282 8.24 2.78 -16.17
C LYS A 282 7.58 3.50 -17.36
N SER A 283 8.37 4.23 -18.15
CA SER A 283 7.85 4.99 -19.31
C SER A 283 7.31 4.07 -20.41
N GLU A 284 8.01 2.98 -20.68
CA GLU A 284 7.60 1.97 -21.67
C GLU A 284 6.34 1.23 -21.20
N SER A 285 6.34 0.72 -19.97
CA SER A 285 5.20 0.01 -19.39
C SER A 285 3.94 0.88 -19.36
N THR A 286 4.07 2.16 -19.00
CA THR A 286 2.93 3.10 -18.99
C THR A 286 2.37 3.31 -20.41
N LYS A 287 3.23 3.37 -21.44
CA LYS A 287 2.79 3.48 -22.83
C LYS A 287 2.04 2.24 -23.28
N ILE A 288 2.50 1.05 -22.89
CA ILE A 288 1.84 -0.23 -23.22
C ILE A 288 0.45 -0.28 -22.57
N ILE A 289 0.34 0.04 -21.28
CA ILE A 289 -0.96 0.10 -20.58
C ILE A 289 -1.93 1.02 -21.32
N LYS A 290 -1.45 2.19 -21.77
CA LYS A 290 -2.27 3.18 -22.49
C LYS A 290 -2.70 2.77 -23.91
N GLN A 291 -2.18 1.66 -24.44
CA GLN A 291 -2.70 1.06 -25.69
C GLN A 291 -4.07 0.39 -25.47
N PHE A 292 -4.36 -0.06 -24.25
CA PHE A 292 -5.59 -0.77 -23.90
C PHE A 292 -6.54 0.08 -23.06
N TYR A 293 -6.02 0.84 -22.11
CA TYR A 293 -6.80 1.65 -21.17
C TYR A 293 -6.55 3.14 -21.40
N HIS A 294 -7.63 3.90 -21.60
CA HIS A 294 -7.57 5.31 -21.98
C HIS A 294 -7.96 6.29 -20.86
N GLY A 295 -8.32 5.78 -19.68
CA GLY A 295 -8.54 6.62 -18.50
C GLY A 295 -7.23 7.08 -17.86
N GLU A 296 -7.33 7.76 -16.73
CA GLU A 296 -6.16 8.35 -16.07
C GLU A 296 -5.27 7.27 -15.44
N VAL A 297 -3.96 7.38 -15.67
CA VAL A 297 -2.94 6.45 -15.16
C VAL A 297 -1.87 7.24 -14.43
N ILE A 298 -1.73 6.99 -13.12
CA ILE A 298 -0.70 7.64 -12.30
C ILE A 298 0.26 6.58 -11.75
N ALA A 299 1.55 6.89 -11.83
CA ALA A 299 2.58 6.10 -11.18
C ALA A 299 2.88 6.64 -9.78
N ALA A 300 2.49 5.88 -8.75
CA ALA A 300 2.61 6.28 -7.36
C ALA A 300 4.05 6.48 -6.90
N ARG A 301 4.18 7.27 -5.84
CA ARG A 301 5.39 7.50 -5.06
C ARG A 301 5.04 7.40 -3.58
N ASP A 302 6.05 7.12 -2.77
CA ASP A 302 5.89 7.20 -1.31
C ASP A 302 5.26 8.54 -0.91
N LEU A 303 4.27 8.45 -0.02
CA LEU A 303 3.48 9.53 0.55
C LEU A 303 2.60 10.30 -0.45
N SER A 304 2.48 9.84 -1.69
CA SER A 304 1.49 10.38 -2.64
C SER A 304 0.06 10.05 -2.21
N SER A 305 -0.86 10.98 -2.43
CA SER A 305 -2.25 10.90 -1.99
C SER A 305 -3.21 11.11 -3.16
N TYR A 306 -4.33 10.40 -3.13
CA TYR A 306 -5.37 10.36 -4.17
C TYR A 306 -6.75 10.53 -3.52
N PRO A 307 -7.21 11.79 -3.37
CA PRO A 307 -8.53 12.08 -2.81
C PRO A 307 -9.64 11.64 -3.76
N MET A 308 -10.68 11.00 -3.23
CA MET A 308 -11.84 10.58 -4.01
C MET A 308 -12.57 11.78 -4.65
N SER A 309 -12.54 12.93 -3.99
CA SER A 309 -13.06 14.20 -4.52
C SER A 309 -12.43 14.55 -5.88
N SER A 310 -11.11 14.58 -5.96
CA SER A 310 -10.37 14.85 -7.22
C SER A 310 -10.58 13.76 -8.27
N VAL A 311 -10.69 12.49 -7.87
CA VAL A 311 -10.92 11.37 -8.80
C VAL A 311 -12.29 11.49 -9.48
N LYS A 312 -13.31 12.01 -8.79
CA LYS A 312 -14.63 12.27 -9.39
C LYS A 312 -14.60 13.41 -10.40
N GLU A 313 -13.75 14.41 -10.21
CA GLU A 313 -13.62 15.54 -11.14
C GLU A 313 -13.03 15.14 -12.49
N ILE A 314 -12.17 14.11 -12.54
CA ILE A 314 -11.59 13.56 -13.78
C ILE A 314 -12.68 13.21 -14.81
N THR A 315 -13.87 12.80 -14.35
CA THR A 315 -14.98 12.41 -15.23
C THR A 315 -15.78 13.58 -15.81
N HIS A 316 -15.55 14.80 -15.36
CA HIS A 316 -16.28 15.99 -15.80
C HIS A 316 -15.55 16.82 -16.88
N GLU A 317 -14.32 16.45 -17.26
CA GLU A 317 -13.50 17.18 -18.25
C GLU A 317 -13.49 16.55 -19.67
N LEU A 318 -14.28 15.51 -19.91
CA LEU A 318 -14.45 14.86 -21.23
C LEU A 318 -15.83 15.10 -21.82
#